data_AF-A0A3M4Z8Q5-F1
#
_entry.id   AF-A0A3M4Z8Q5-F1
#
_cell.length_a   1.000
_cell.length_b   1.000
_cell.length_c   1.000
_cell.angle_alpha   90.00
_cell.angle_beta   90.00
_cell.angle_gamma   90.00
#
_symmetry.space_group_name_H-M   'P 1'
#
loop_
_entity.id
_entity.type
_entity.pdbx_description
1 polymer ?
#
loop_
_entity_poly.entity_id
_entity_poly.type
_entity_poly.pdbx_seq_one_letter_code
_entity_poly.pdbx_strand_id
1 'polypeptide(L)' 'MQKPIDWKLVSNSDKQAVVEMTYNLGYKDAPQQPVTSQTTRLLLTKNASSCWVLDNLQGPQGVALMQTLEEFPYEGD' A
#
# COMPACT_ATOMS: atom_id res chain seq x y z
N MET A 1 7.02 -20.37 10.34
CA MET A 1 6.18 -19.89 9.21
C MET A 1 6.63 -18.48 8.87
N GLN A 2 6.98 -18.22 7.60
CA GLN A 2 7.33 -16.86 7.14
C GLN A 2 6.03 -16.06 7.01
N LYS A 3 5.95 -14.88 7.63
CA LYS A 3 4.78 -14.00 7.48
C LYS A 3 4.78 -13.43 6.06
N PRO A 4 3.67 -13.50 5.32
CA PRO A 4 3.62 -13.02 3.94
C PRO A 4 3.66 -11.49 3.83
N ILE A 5 3.27 -10.79 4.91
CA ILE A 5 3.22 -9.34 5.00
C ILE A 5 3.72 -8.91 6.38
N ASP A 6 4.63 -7.95 6.40
CA ASP A 6 5.09 -7.25 7.60
C ASP A 6 4.49 -5.84 7.67
N TRP A 7 4.04 -5.46 8.86
CA TRP A 7 3.37 -4.19 9.12
C TRP A 7 4.17 -3.37 10.12
N LYS A 8 4.30 -2.07 9.85
CA LYS A 8 5.00 -1.15 10.74
C LYS A 8 4.27 0.19 10.81
N LEU A 9 3.92 0.62 12.02
CA LEU A 9 3.44 1.98 12.25
C LEU A 9 4.62 2.95 12.12
N VAL A 10 4.53 3.88 11.16
CA VAL A 10 5.57 4.90 10.91
C VAL A 10 5.28 6.16 11.69
N SER A 11 4.02 6.62 11.65
CA SER A 11 3.56 7.77 12.41
C SER A 11 2.10 7.59 12.80
N ASN A 12 1.71 8.21 13.92
CA ASN A 12 0.34 8.26 14.38
C ASN A 12 0.07 9.60 15.03
N SER A 13 -1.03 10.23 14.64
CA SER A 13 -1.57 11.47 15.17
C SER A 13 -3.07 11.28 15.39
N ASP A 14 -3.73 12.19 16.12
CA ASP A 14 -5.14 12.04 16.50
C ASP A 14 -6.08 11.75 15.33
N LYS A 15 -5.79 12.30 14.14
CA LYS A 15 -6.62 12.21 12.94
C LYS A 15 -5.99 11.41 11.80
N GLN A 16 -4.68 11.16 11.82
CA GLN A 16 -3.96 10.58 10.70
C GLN A 16 -2.87 9.61 11.17
N ALA A 17 -2.69 8.49 10.48
CA ALA A 17 -1.61 7.55 10.71
C ALA A 17 -0.93 7.15 9.40
N VAL A 18 0.36 6.84 9.45
CA VAL A 18 1.11 6.27 8.32
C VAL A 18 1.57 4.88 8.71
N VAL A 19 1.23 3.89 7.89
CA VAL A 19 1.61 2.49 8.08
C VAL A 19 2.42 2.00 6.88
N GLU A 20 3.56 1.37 7.12
CA GLU A 20 4.33 0.64 6.12
C GLU A 20 3.81 -0.81 6.05
N MET A 21 3.52 -1.27 4.83
CA MET A 21 3.15 -2.64 4.49
C MET A 21 4.24 -3.21 3.58
N THR A 22 5.03 -4.14 4.10
CA THR A 22 6.08 -4.83 3.34
C THR A 22 5.61 -6.22 2.94
N TYR A 23 5.71 -6.56 1.67
CA TYR A 23 5.25 -7.83 1.11
C TYR A 23 6.18 -8.31 0.01
N ASN A 24 6.22 -9.62 -0.20
CA ASN A 24 6.98 -10.22 -1.29
C ASN A 24 6.11 -10.33 -2.54
N LEU A 25 6.56 -9.77 -3.66
CA LEU A 25 6.00 -10.04 -4.98
C LEU A 25 6.77 -11.19 -5.63
N GLY A 26 6.08 -12.32 -5.79
CA GLY A 26 6.53 -13.43 -6.62
C GLY A 26 5.81 -13.40 -7.97
N TYR A 27 6.47 -13.88 -9.01
CA TYR A 27 5.89 -13.98 -10.34
C TYR A 27 5.11 -15.29 -10.44
N LYS A 28 3.77 -15.21 -10.51
CA LYS A 28 2.89 -16.38 -10.64
C LYS A 28 3.29 -17.28 -11.81
N ASP A 29 3.72 -16.68 -12.92
CA ASP A 29 4.09 -17.38 -14.15
C ASP A 29 5.61 -17.57 -14.31
N ALA A 30 6.41 -17.12 -13.33
CA ALA A 30 7.87 -17.29 -13.34
C ALA A 30 8.40 -17.61 -11.91
N PRO A 31 8.05 -18.79 -11.35
CA PRO A 31 8.40 -19.16 -9.98
C PRO A 31 9.90 -19.30 -9.71
N GLN A 32 10.73 -19.37 -10.77
CA GLN A 32 12.19 -19.37 -10.63
C GLN A 32 12.79 -17.97 -10.45
N GLN A 33 12.01 -16.91 -10.67
CA GLN A 33 12.50 -15.56 -10.43
C GLN A 33 12.55 -15.26 -8.93
N PRO A 34 13.58 -14.52 -8.48
CA PRO A 34 13.70 -14.15 -7.07
C PRO A 34 12.50 -13.30 -6.66
N VAL A 35 11.91 -13.67 -5.53
CA VAL A 35 10.87 -12.87 -4.87
C VAL A 35 11.44 -11.51 -4.55
N THR A 36 10.76 -10.45 -4.96
CA THR A 36 11.19 -9.08 -4.65
C THR A 36 10.37 -8.55 -3.49
N SER A 37 11.04 -8.06 -2.46
CA SER A 37 10.38 -7.39 -1.34
C SER A 37 10.01 -5.97 -1.74
N GLN A 38 8.76 -5.60 -1.48
CA GLN A 38 8.19 -4.29 -1.78
C GLN A 38 7.61 -3.70 -0.51
N THR A 39 7.78 -2.39 -0.32
CA THR A 39 7.17 -1.67 0.80
C THR A 39 6.25 -0.58 0.27
N THR A 40 5.02 -0.57 0.74
CA THR A 40 4.01 0.44 0.42
C THR A 40 3.66 1.22 1.68
N ARG A 41 3.45 2.53 1.56
CA ARG A 41 2.99 3.37 2.67
C ARG A 41 1.50 3.65 2.54
N LEU A 42 0.77 3.42 3.61
CA LEU A 42 -0.67 3.63 3.73
C LEU A 42 -0.89 4.86 4.59
N LEU A 43 -1.50 5.89 4.02
CA LEU A 43 -2.00 7.03 4.75
C LEU A 43 -3.42 6.70 5.21
N LEU A 44 -3.64 6.67 6.52
CA LEU A 44 -4.92 6.40 7.14
C LEU A 44 -5.46 7.68 7.77
N THR A 45 -6.76 7.93 7.64
CA THR A 45 -7.47 9.02 8.32
C THR A 45 -8.62 8.47 9.14
N LYS A 46 -9.02 9.16 10.21
CA LYS A 46 -10.22 8.78 10.97
C LYS A 46 -11.47 9.33 10.29
N ASN A 47 -12.44 8.45 10.04
CA ASN A 47 -13.77 8.88 9.61
C ASN A 47 -14.63 9.38 10.78
N ALA A 48 -15.86 9.82 10.50
CA ALA A 48 -16.82 10.29 11.52
C ALA A 48 -17.15 9.24 12.60
N SER A 49 -16.99 7.95 12.29
CA SER A 49 -17.17 6.83 13.22
C SER A 49 -15.89 6.48 14.00
N SER A 50 -14.83 7.30 13.90
CA SER A 50 -13.51 7.06 14.49
C SER A 50 -12.80 5.79 14.00
N CYS A 51 -13.21 5.23 12.86
CA CYS A 51 -12.51 4.14 12.19
C CYS A 51 -11.39 4.68 11.30
N TRP A 52 -10.26 3.97 11.25
CA TRP A 52 -9.21 4.25 10.27
C TRP A 52 -9.67 3.83 8.88
N VAL A 53 -9.66 4.76 7.95
CA VAL A 53 -9.93 4.53 6.53
C VAL A 53 -8.69 4.89 5.71
N LEU A 54 -8.46 4.16 4.61
CA LEU A 54 -7.38 4.46 3.69
C LEU A 54 -7.68 5.79 2.98
N ASP A 55 -6.82 6.77 3.18
CA ASP A 55 -6.89 8.10 2.57
C ASP A 55 -6.04 8.16 1.29
N ASN A 56 -4.82 7.64 1.36
CA ASN A 56 -3.91 7.56 0.23
C ASN A 56 -2.97 6.36 0.38
N LEU A 57 -2.41 5.91 -0.73
CA LEU A 57 -1.41 4.84 -0.78
C LEU A 57 -0.23 5.32 -1.60
N GLN A 58 0.97 5.19 -1.06
CA GLN A 58 2.22 5.47 -1.75
C GLN A 58 2.92 4.15 -2.03
N GLY A 59 2.98 3.77 -3.31
CA GLY A 59 3.60 2.53 -3.77
C GLY A 59 5.11 2.50 -3.52
N PRO A 60 5.78 1.37 -3.82
CA PRO A 60 7.20 1.19 -3.54
C PRO A 60 8.14 2.19 -4.22
N GLN A 61 7.69 2.81 -5.32
CA GLN A 61 8.43 3.84 -6.03
C GLN A 61 8.09 5.27 -5.58
N GLY A 62 7.29 5.40 -4.52
CA GLY A 62 6.87 6.70 -4.01
C GLY A 62 5.68 7.33 -4.75
N VAL A 63 5.06 6.60 -5.69
CA VAL A 63 3.92 7.08 -6.50
C VAL A 63 2.62 6.93 -5.71
N ALA A 64 1.78 7.97 -5.71
CA ALA A 64 0.49 7.97 -5.02
C ALA A 64 -0.60 7.25 -5.84
N LEU A 65 -1.53 6.56 -5.15
CA LEU A 65 -2.63 5.85 -5.79
C LEU A 65 -3.50 6.77 -6.66
N MET A 66 -3.80 7.99 -6.20
CA MET A 66 -4.58 8.94 -7.00
C MET A 66 -3.89 9.30 -8.32
N GLN A 67 -2.57 9.50 -8.29
CA GLN A 67 -1.79 9.74 -9.52
C GLN A 67 -1.83 8.52 -10.45
N THR A 68 -1.69 7.32 -9.89
CA THR A 68 -1.81 6.08 -10.67
C THR A 68 -3.20 5.90 -11.29
N LEU A 69 -4.27 6.30 -10.61
CA LEU A 69 -5.65 6.22 -11.12
C LEU A 69 -5.95 7.28 -12.18
N GLU A 70 -5.39 8.49 -12.06
CA GLU A 70 -5.49 9.54 -13.07
C GLU A 70 -4.74 9.18 -14.37
N GLU A 71 -3.59 8.51 -14.24
CA GLU A 71 -2.79 8.04 -15.36
C GLU A 71 -3.31 6.75 -15.99
N PHE A 72 -4.20 6.01 -15.32
CA PHE A 72 -4.83 4.83 -15.89
C PHE A 72 -6.04 5.28 -16.74
N PRO A 73 -5.96 5.27 -18.09
CA PRO A 73 -7.15 5.50 -18.91
C PRO A 73 -8.14 4.38 -18.62
N TYR A 74 -9.16 4.69 -17.83
CA TYR A 74 -10.32 3.83 -17.71
C TYR A 74 -11.14 3.99 -19.00
N GLU A 75 -10.78 3.22 -20.03
CA GLU A 75 -11.69 2.93 -21.14
C GLU A 75 -12.76 1.99 -20.57
N GLY A 76 -13.81 2.55 -19.99
CA GLY A 76 -14.97 1.80 -19.54
C GLY A 76 -15.80 1.33 -20.75
N ASP A 77 -16.12 0.02 -20.78
CA ASP A 77 -17.21 -0.56 -21.58
C ASP A 77 -18.59 -0.15 -21.03
#